data_AF-A0A9D2CHY1-F1
#
_entry.id   AF-A0A9D2CHY1-F1
#
_cell.length_a   1.000
_cell.length_b   1.000
_cell.length_c   1.000
_cell.angle_alpha   90.00
_cell.angle_beta   90.00
_cell.angle_gamma   90.00
#
_symmetry.space_group_name_H-M   'P 1'
#
loop_
_entity.id
_entity.type
_entity.pdbx_description
1 polymer ?
#
loop_
_entity_poly.entity_id
_entity_poly.type
_entity_poly.pdbx_seq_one_letter_code
_entity_poly.pdbx_strand_id
1 'polypeptide(L)'
;MAKVKYKLEDLRNIGIMAHIDAGKTTTTERILYYTGKTHKIGEVHDGAATMDWMVQEQERGVTITSAATTCFWKDHVIQIIDTPGHV
;
A
#
# COMPACT_ATOMS: atom_id res chain seq x y z
N MET A 1 -7.46 -14.69 -27.00
CA MET A 1 -6.63 -14.84 -25.78
C MET A 1 -6.07 -13.48 -25.40
N ALA A 2 -6.28 -13.03 -24.16
CA ALA A 2 -5.74 -11.75 -23.70
C ALA A 2 -4.20 -11.80 -23.71
N LYS A 3 -3.54 -10.81 -24.31
CA LYS A 3 -2.07 -10.70 -24.27
C LYS A 3 -1.65 -10.49 -22.82
N VAL A 4 -0.90 -11.45 -22.29
CA VAL A 4 -0.29 -11.35 -20.96
C VAL A 4 0.75 -10.22 -21.01
N LYS A 5 0.45 -9.09 -20.34
CA LYS A 5 1.25 -7.86 -20.38
C LYS A 5 2.60 -8.00 -19.65
N TYR A 6 2.71 -8.95 -18.71
CA TYR A 6 3.90 -9.20 -17.88
C TYR A 6 4.08 -10.69 -17.64
N LYS A 7 5.31 -11.18 -17.63
CA LYS A 7 5.54 -12.61 -17.37
C LYS A 7 5.17 -12.96 -15.93
N LEU A 8 4.69 -14.19 -15.73
CA LEU A 8 4.30 -14.66 -14.40
C LEU A 8 5.49 -14.68 -13.42
N GLU A 9 6.69 -14.95 -13.91
CA GLU A 9 7.94 -14.94 -13.13
C GLU A 9 8.32 -13.56 -12.58
N ASP A 10 7.76 -12.48 -13.13
CA ASP A 10 8.04 -11.09 -12.75
C ASP A 10 6.96 -10.49 -11.84
N LEU A 11 5.86 -11.22 -11.59
CA LEU A 11 4.77 -10.78 -10.73
C LEU A 11 5.05 -11.12 -9.25
N ARG A 12 4.84 -10.14 -8.36
CA ARG A 12 4.95 -10.31 -6.90
C ARG A 12 3.68 -9.82 -6.23
N ASN A 13 2.96 -10.73 -5.59
CA ASN A 13 1.79 -10.42 -4.78
C ASN A 13 2.21 -10.41 -3.31
N ILE A 14 2.03 -9.29 -2.63
CA ILE A 14 2.52 -9.08 -1.25
C ILE A 14 1.36 -8.56 -0.40
N GLY A 15 1.06 -9.27 0.69
CA GLY A 15 0.16 -8.80 1.74
C GLY A 15 0.96 -8.28 2.93
N ILE A 16 0.62 -7.10 3.44
CA ILE A 16 1.25 -6.53 4.65
C ILE A 16 0.30 -6.73 5.83
N MET A 17 0.71 -7.60 6.76
CA MET A 17 -0.06 -7.98 7.94
C MET A 17 0.82 -7.90 9.18
N ALA A 18 0.30 -7.31 10.25
CA ALA A 18 0.97 -7.13 11.52
C ALA A 18 -0.05 -6.72 12.59
N HIS A 19 0.37 -6.73 13.86
CA HIS A 19 -0.42 -6.27 15.01
C HIS A 19 -0.86 -4.79 14.86
N ILE A 20 -1.88 -4.36 15.63
CA ILE A 20 -2.27 -2.95 15.79
C ILE A 20 -1.02 -2.11 16.12
N ASP A 21 -0.91 -0.94 15.48
CA ASP A 21 0.18 0.04 15.61
C ASP A 21 1.60 -0.44 15.25
N ALA A 22 1.74 -1.56 14.55
CA ALA A 22 3.04 -2.06 14.06
C ALA A 22 3.55 -1.38 12.77
N GLY A 23 2.86 -0.35 12.27
CA GLY A 23 3.30 0.42 11.10
C GLY A 23 3.08 -0.27 9.75
N LYS A 24 2.01 -1.07 9.59
CA LYS A 24 1.62 -1.70 8.30
C LYS A 24 1.48 -0.64 7.20
N THR A 25 0.60 0.34 7.44
CA THR A 25 0.27 1.43 6.52
C THR A 25 1.51 2.27 6.21
N THR A 26 2.30 2.62 7.22
CA THR A 26 3.57 3.35 7.03
C THR A 26 4.56 2.57 6.16
N THR A 27 4.60 1.25 6.30
CA THR A 27 5.45 0.38 5.47
C THR A 27 4.96 0.36 4.02
N THR A 28 3.64 0.25 3.81
CA THR A 28 3.02 0.36 2.48
C THR A 28 3.39 1.69 1.82
N GLU A 29 3.22 2.81 2.51
CA GLU A 29 3.51 4.15 1.97
C GLU A 29 4.99 4.30 1.61
N ARG A 30 5.91 3.77 2.43
CA ARG A 30 7.34 3.76 2.11
C ARG A 30 7.66 2.95 0.86
N ILE A 31 7.03 1.78 0.69
CA ILE A 31 7.22 0.97 -0.53
C ILE A 31 6.74 1.78 -1.76
N LEU A 32 5.60 2.46 -1.67
CA LEU A 32 5.08 3.31 -2.75
C LEU A 32 5.97 4.52 -3.04
N TYR A 33 6.58 5.11 -2.01
CA TYR A 33 7.55 6.19 -2.17
C TYR A 33 8.82 5.71 -2.89
N TYR A 34 9.42 4.61 -2.42
CA TYR A 34 10.65 4.09 -3.02
C TYR A 34 10.45 3.59 -4.44
N THR A 35 9.29 3.03 -4.76
CA THR A 35 8.94 2.65 -6.14
C THR A 35 8.59 3.85 -7.04
N GLY A 36 8.60 5.08 -6.51
CA GLY A 36 8.27 6.29 -7.26
C GLY A 36 6.79 6.41 -7.63
N LYS A 37 5.92 5.58 -7.04
CA LYS A 37 4.47 5.59 -7.28
C LYS A 37 3.78 6.78 -6.59
N THR A 38 4.35 7.23 -5.48
CA THR A 38 3.88 8.36 -4.67
C THR A 38 5.04 9.31 -4.41
N HIS A 39 4.81 10.62 -4.57
CA HIS A 39 5.82 11.67 -4.33
C HIS A 39 5.70 12.36 -2.96
N LYS A 40 4.80 11.89 -2.09
CA LYS A 40 4.60 12.40 -0.73
C LYS A 40 4.83 11.28 0.28
N ILE A 41 5.81 11.44 1.16
CA ILE A 41 5.85 10.67 2.42
C ILE A 41 4.95 11.44 3.37
N GLY A 42 3.65 11.14 3.37
CA GLY A 42 2.79 11.60 4.45
C GLY A 42 3.16 10.81 5.69
N GLU A 43 3.56 11.46 6.79
CA GLU A 43 3.47 10.79 8.07
C GLU A 43 1.97 10.66 8.38
N VAL A 44 1.54 9.42 8.67
CA VAL A 44 0.14 9.08 9.02
C VAL A 44 -0.40 9.95 10.17
N HIS A 45 0.49 10.60 10.93
CA HIS A 45 0.17 11.50 12.04
C HIS A 45 -0.39 12.88 11.64
N ASP A 46 -0.25 13.31 10.37
CA ASP A 46 -0.70 14.65 9.91
C ASP A 46 -1.93 14.60 8.98
N GLY A 47 -2.66 13.47 8.92
CA GLY A 47 -3.91 13.37 8.16
C GLY A 47 -3.74 13.46 6.63
N ALA A 48 -2.51 13.29 6.12
CA ALA A 48 -2.17 13.41 4.70
C ALA A 48 -1.88 12.06 4.01
N ALA A 49 -2.29 10.94 4.64
CA ALA A 49 -2.14 9.61 4.06
C ALA A 49 -2.94 9.53 2.76
N THR A 50 -2.24 9.34 1.65
CA THR A 50 -2.83 9.44 0.30
C THR A 50 -3.69 8.20 -0.04
N MET A 51 -3.68 7.19 0.84
CA MET A 51 -4.39 5.92 0.66
C MET A 51 -5.70 5.83 1.45
N ASP A 52 -5.90 6.68 2.45
CA ASP A 52 -7.11 6.71 3.28
C ASP A 52 -8.14 7.61 2.61
N TRP A 53 -9.02 7.01 1.80
CA TRP A 53 -10.10 7.74 1.11
C TRP A 53 -11.33 7.94 2.00
N MET A 54 -11.47 7.18 3.10
CA MET A 54 -12.56 7.38 4.05
C MET A 54 -12.19 8.42 5.12
N VAL A 55 -13.09 9.37 5.36
CA VAL A 55 -12.97 10.40 6.41
C VAL A 55 -12.71 9.76 7.79
N GLN A 56 -13.28 8.58 8.06
CA GLN A 56 -13.07 7.84 9.32
C GLN A 56 -11.67 7.21 9.45
N GLU A 57 -11.02 6.86 8.34
CA GLU A 57 -9.63 6.38 8.33
C GLU A 57 -8.69 7.56 8.65
N GLN A 58 -8.94 8.71 8.03
CA GLN A 58 -8.19 9.96 8.26
C GLN A 58 -8.38 10.53 9.67
N GLU A 59 -9.61 10.52 10.21
CA GLU A 59 -9.91 11.04 11.56
C GLU A 59 -9.29 10.20 12.68
N ARG A 60 -9.02 8.92 12.42
CA ARG A 60 -8.52 7.97 13.44
C ARG A 60 -7.09 7.50 13.19
N GLY A 61 -6.51 7.77 12.02
CA GLY A 61 -5.19 7.27 11.63
C GLY A 61 -5.14 5.74 11.48
N VAL A 62 -6.25 5.13 11.06
CA VAL A 62 -6.39 3.66 10.97
C VAL A 62 -6.82 3.24 9.58
N THR A 63 -6.19 2.20 9.03
CA THR A 63 -6.63 1.58 7.78
C THR A 63 -7.80 0.62 8.05
N ILE A 64 -8.98 0.91 7.49
CA ILE A 64 -10.24 0.17 7.67
C ILE A 64 -10.53 -0.69 6.43
N THR A 65 -10.14 -0.22 5.24
CA THR A 65 -10.36 -0.91 3.97
C THR A 65 -9.06 -1.40 3.34
N SER A 66 -9.07 -2.63 2.81
CA SER A 66 -7.91 -3.18 2.13
C SER A 66 -7.66 -2.45 0.80
N ALA A 67 -6.59 -1.67 0.72
CA ALA A 67 -6.18 -1.01 -0.52
C ALA A 67 -5.23 -1.92 -1.31
N ALA A 68 -5.61 -2.26 -2.55
CA ALA A 68 -4.74 -2.97 -3.48
C ALA A 68 -4.04 -1.97 -4.40
N THR A 69 -2.70 -1.91 -4.36
CA THR A 69 -1.90 -0.98 -5.17
C THR A 69 -0.85 -1.70 -5.98
N THR A 70 -0.71 -1.30 -7.26
CA THR A 70 0.33 -1.82 -8.15
C THR A 70 1.47 -0.81 -8.31
N CYS A 71 2.70 -1.26 -8.09
CA CYS A 71 3.94 -0.52 -8.29
C CYS A 71 4.97 -1.35 -9.06
N PHE A 72 6.05 -0.70 -9.51
CA PHE A 72 7.09 -1.32 -10.34
C PHE A 72 8.44 -1.15 -9.66
N TRP A 73 9.23 -2.22 -9.59
CA TRP A 73 10.56 -2.19 -8.97
C TRP A 73 11.47 -3.23 -9.62
N LYS A 74 12.64 -2.80 -10.10
CA LYS A 74 13.68 -3.68 -10.70
C LYS A 74 13.09 -4.73 -11.67
N ASP A 75 12.40 -4.24 -12.71
CA ASP A 75 11.73 -5.06 -13.74
C ASP A 75 10.63 -6.02 -13.25
N HIS A 76 10.20 -5.88 -11.99
CA HIS A 76 9.09 -6.63 -11.42
C HIS A 76 7.84 -5.77 -11.24
N VAL A 77 6.71 -6.44 -11.36
CA VAL A 77 5.38 -5.87 -11.08
C VAL A 77 4.96 -6.33 -9.70
N ILE A 78 4.82 -5.37 -8.78
CA ILE A 78 4.48 -5.64 -7.38
C ILE A 78 3.05 -5.20 -7.13
N GLN A 79 2.22 -6.13 -6.66
CA GLN A 79 0.85 -5.91 -6.22
C GLN A 79 0.82 -6.01 -4.69
N ILE A 80 0.58 -4.88 -4.03
CA ILE A 80 0.56 -4.76 -2.58
C ILE A 80 -0.89 -4.73 -2.13
N ILE A 81 -1.21 -5.55 -1.14
CA ILE A 81 -2.47 -5.54 -0.42
C ILE A 81 -2.16 -5.08 0.99
N ASP A 82 -2.57 -3.84 1.32
CA ASP A 82 -2.58 -3.40 2.70
C ASP A 82 -3.83 -3.94 3.39
N THR A 83 -3.69 -4.44 4.61
CA THR A 83 -4.79 -5.09 5.34
C THR A 83 -5.17 -4.29 6.58
N PRO A 84 -6.47 -4.15 6.89
CA PRO A 84 -6.91 -3.44 8.07
C PRO A 84 -6.37 -4.10 9.33
N GLY A 85 -5.82 -3.27 10.21
CA GLY A 85 -5.16 -3.71 11.42
C GLY A 85 -5.95 -3.49 12.70
N HIS A 86 -6.95 -2.62 12.66
CA HIS A 86 -7.80 -2.27 13.80
C HIS A 86 -9.03 -3.19 13.82
N VAL A 87 -9.14 -4.02 14.86
CA VAL A 87 -10.38 -4.68 15.28
C VAL A 87 -10.68 -4.26 16.71
#